data_AF-A0A9P0NPY0-F1
#
_entry.id   AF-A0A9P0NPY0-F1
#
_cell.length_a   1.000
_cell.length_b   1.000
_cell.length_c   1.000
_cell.angle_alpha   90.00
_cell.angle_beta   90.00
_cell.angle_gamma   90.00
#
_symmetry.space_group_name_H-M   'P 1'
#
loop_
_entity.id
_entity.type
_entity.pdbx_description
1 polymer ?
#
loop_
_entity_poly.entity_id
_entity_poly.type
_entity_poly.pdbx_seq_one_letter_code
_entity_poly.pdbx_strand_id
1 'polypeptide(L)'
;MLMMNDLGSMAAGMMPFDPMCGGLYEQQPPKPRFIFKMPRVVPDQKNKFETDELFRRLSRESDVRYTGYRDRPHEERQSRFQIGCREGHVDIAFTATGTNLQLMFTPSMPIPPYHQSTNGTCNFEKERGMVHILSHFIMNGVCVRWKGRIDLDKLDGIGCLEFDEERAMIENRMLQEQIERYNDRIREYQDKPRAYRNQERGVTDSDLDVKRRLNY
;
A
#
# COMPACT_ATOMS: atom_id res chain seq x y z
N MET A 1 16.27 -39.67 -54.22
CA MET A 1 14.88 -39.23 -54.49
C MET A 1 13.98 -40.31 -53.95
N LEU A 2 13.35 -40.12 -52.78
CA LEU A 2 12.06 -39.42 -52.58
C LEU A 2 10.94 -40.10 -53.39
N MET A 3 9.74 -40.42 -52.92
CA MET A 3 8.97 -40.38 -51.65
C MET A 3 7.59 -40.93 -52.06
N MET A 4 6.83 -41.56 -51.13
CA MET A 4 5.35 -41.63 -51.08
C MET A 4 4.65 -42.41 -52.22
N ASN A 5 3.53 -43.12 -52.08
CA ASN A 5 2.45 -43.35 -51.10
C ASN A 5 1.87 -44.73 -51.53
N ASP A 6 1.17 -45.55 -50.74
CA ASP A 6 -0.12 -45.21 -50.13
C ASP A 6 -0.56 -46.29 -49.12
N LEU A 7 -1.19 -45.78 -48.06
CA LEU A 7 -2.27 -46.34 -47.25
C LEU A 7 -2.13 -47.77 -46.67
N GLY A 8 -1.46 -47.83 -45.52
CA GLY A 8 -1.47 -48.95 -44.59
C GLY A 8 -2.79 -49.10 -43.84
N SER A 9 -3.22 -50.35 -43.76
CA SER A 9 -4.28 -50.95 -42.96
C SER A 9 -4.33 -50.47 -41.51
N MET A 10 -5.49 -49.96 -41.10
CA MET A 10 -5.84 -49.68 -39.72
C MET A 10 -6.78 -50.78 -39.22
N ALA A 11 -6.25 -51.77 -38.50
CA ALA A 11 -7.05 -52.73 -37.75
C ALA A 11 -6.31 -53.12 -36.46
N ALA A 12 -6.84 -52.67 -35.31
CA ALA A 12 -6.91 -53.44 -34.06
C ALA A 12 -7.37 -52.54 -32.90
N GLY A 13 -8.42 -52.97 -32.18
CA GLY A 13 -8.64 -52.56 -30.78
C GLY A 13 -9.96 -51.84 -30.47
N MET A 14 -11.12 -52.44 -30.78
CA MET A 14 -12.38 -52.06 -30.13
C MET A 14 -12.39 -52.58 -28.67
N MET A 15 -12.33 -51.67 -27.70
CA MET A 15 -12.74 -51.93 -26.32
C MET A 15 -14.13 -51.30 -26.10
N PRO A 16 -15.04 -51.94 -25.36
CA PRO A 16 -16.41 -51.48 -25.21
C PRO A 16 -16.51 -50.22 -24.35
N PHE A 17 -17.44 -49.36 -24.73
CA PHE A 17 -17.81 -48.12 -24.07
C PHE A 17 -18.56 -48.43 -22.76
N ASP A 18 -17.97 -48.10 -21.61
CA ASP A 18 -18.62 -48.18 -20.30
C ASP A 18 -19.15 -46.78 -19.90
N PRO A 19 -20.48 -46.54 -19.83
CA PRO A 19 -21.05 -45.21 -19.57
C PRO A 19 -21.26 -44.93 -18.07
N MET A 20 -20.37 -45.41 -17.19
CA MET A 20 -20.52 -45.30 -15.72
C MET A 20 -19.23 -44.86 -15.02
N CYS A 21 -18.69 -43.70 -15.40
CA CYS A 21 -17.71 -42.95 -14.61
C CYS A 21 -17.98 -41.44 -14.74
N GLY A 22 -19.24 -41.05 -14.52
CA GLY A 22 -19.61 -39.67 -14.28
C GLY A 22 -19.33 -39.29 -12.83
N GLY A 23 -18.31 -38.44 -12.61
CA GLY A 23 -18.27 -37.56 -11.44
C GLY A 23 -17.29 -37.92 -10.33
N LEU A 24 -15.97 -37.81 -10.57
CA LEU A 24 -14.97 -37.68 -9.48
C LEU A 24 -13.84 -36.67 -9.77
N TYR A 25 -14.09 -35.69 -10.64
CA TYR A 25 -13.35 -34.43 -10.56
C TYR A 25 -14.31 -33.39 -10.02
N GLU A 26 -14.47 -33.37 -8.69
CA GLU A 26 -14.87 -32.14 -8.02
C GLU A 26 -13.73 -31.15 -8.29
N GLN A 27 -13.87 -30.41 -9.39
CA GLN A 27 -13.03 -29.26 -9.69
C GLN A 27 -13.24 -28.29 -8.54
N GLN A 28 -12.42 -28.41 -7.50
CA GLN A 28 -12.36 -27.43 -6.43
C GLN A 28 -12.16 -26.08 -7.13
N PRO A 29 -13.11 -25.14 -7.04
CA PRO A 29 -12.92 -23.83 -7.62
C PRO A 29 -11.60 -23.28 -7.05
N PRO A 30 -10.73 -22.68 -7.89
CA PRO A 30 -9.43 -22.23 -7.45
C PRO A 30 -9.61 -21.35 -6.21
N LYS A 31 -8.94 -21.74 -5.11
CA LYS A 31 -9.03 -21.01 -3.83
C LYS A 31 -8.85 -19.52 -4.13
N PRO A 32 -9.80 -18.66 -3.75
CA PRO A 32 -9.69 -17.24 -4.04
C PRO A 32 -8.43 -16.74 -3.39
N ARG A 33 -7.54 -16.19 -4.22
CA ARG A 33 -6.38 -15.46 -3.70
C ARG A 33 -6.92 -14.17 -3.12
N PHE A 34 -7.30 -14.18 -1.85
CA PHE A 34 -7.55 -12.96 -1.12
C PHE A 34 -6.21 -12.26 -0.97
N ILE A 35 -5.94 -11.32 -1.86
CA ILE A 35 -4.76 -10.47 -1.76
C ILE A 35 -5.05 -9.46 -0.66
N PHE A 36 -4.59 -9.75 0.55
CA PHE A 36 -4.40 -8.73 1.56
C PHE A 36 -3.24 -7.85 1.06
N LYS A 37 -3.52 -6.61 0.67
CA LYS A 37 -2.44 -5.67 0.35
C LYS A 37 -1.68 -5.41 1.64
N MET A 38 -0.37 -5.59 1.61
CA MET A 38 0.46 -5.42 2.79
C MET A 38 0.29 -4.01 3.36
N PRO A 39 0.09 -3.85 4.68
CA PRO A 39 -0.18 -2.55 5.30
C PRO A 39 0.94 -1.56 5.02
N ARG A 40 0.58 -0.32 4.66
CA ARG A 40 1.55 0.76 4.44
C ARG A 40 2.12 1.31 5.75
N VAL A 41 1.40 1.13 6.86
CA VAL A 41 1.75 1.65 8.19
C VAL A 41 1.88 0.51 9.20
N VAL A 42 2.73 0.72 10.21
CA VAL A 42 2.85 -0.21 11.35
C VAL A 42 1.66 -0.02 12.31
N PRO A 43 1.30 -1.04 13.12
CA PRO A 43 0.20 -0.94 14.08
C PRO A 43 0.40 0.18 15.13
N ASP A 44 1.56 0.20 15.81
CA ASP A 44 1.87 1.18 16.86
C ASP A 44 2.86 2.25 16.37
N GLN A 45 2.38 3.12 15.48
CA GLN A 45 3.22 4.15 14.85
C GLN A 45 3.88 5.10 15.87
N LYS A 46 3.12 5.52 16.89
CA LYS A 46 3.59 6.43 17.93
C LYS A 46 4.74 5.85 18.74
N ASN A 47 4.57 4.63 19.23
CA ASN A 47 5.63 3.92 19.97
C ASN A 47 6.87 3.74 19.10
N LYS A 48 6.71 3.36 17.82
CA LYS A 48 7.85 3.25 16.90
C LYS A 48 8.55 4.59 16.70
N PHE A 49 7.82 5.70 16.56
CA PHE A 49 8.41 7.02 16.43
C PHE A 49 9.22 7.45 17.67
N GLU A 50 8.74 7.12 18.87
CA GLU A 50 9.38 7.51 20.14
C GLU A 50 10.58 6.63 20.49
N THR A 51 10.54 5.34 20.13
CA THR A 51 11.56 4.35 20.54
C THR A 51 12.69 4.15 19.53
N ASP A 52 12.41 4.30 18.23
CA ASP A 52 13.41 4.08 17.18
C ASP A 52 14.49 5.17 17.20
N GLU A 53 15.76 4.75 17.17
CA GLU A 53 16.88 5.68 17.19
C GLU A 53 16.89 6.64 15.99
N LEU A 54 16.45 6.18 14.82
CA LEU A 54 16.43 7.00 13.62
C LEU A 54 15.47 8.19 13.83
N PHE A 55 14.24 7.91 14.25
CA PHE A 55 13.24 8.96 14.50
C PHE A 55 13.67 9.87 15.64
N ARG A 56 14.24 9.34 16.72
CA ARG A 56 14.74 10.15 17.83
C ARG A 56 15.88 11.10 17.44
N ARG A 57 16.71 10.73 16.45
CA ARG A 57 17.74 11.61 15.90
C ARG A 57 17.14 12.67 14.97
N LEU A 58 16.22 12.27 14.09
CA LEU A 58 15.59 13.14 13.11
C LEU A 58 14.53 14.08 13.70
N SER A 59 13.97 13.78 14.87
CA SER A 59 13.00 14.63 15.56
C SER A 59 13.60 15.84 16.24
N ARG A 60 14.92 15.80 16.49
CA ARG A 60 15.66 16.95 16.99
C ARG A 60 15.92 17.92 15.86
N GLU A 61 15.72 19.18 16.16
CA GLU A 61 16.10 20.28 15.28
C GLU A 61 17.58 20.13 14.89
N SER A 62 17.83 19.96 13.58
CA SER A 62 19.15 19.59 13.04
C SER A 62 19.42 20.33 11.74
N ASP A 63 20.70 20.53 11.43
CA ASP A 63 21.12 21.18 10.19
C ASP A 63 20.76 20.32 8.98
N VAL A 64 20.10 20.94 8.01
CA VAL A 64 19.70 20.34 6.74
C VAL A 64 20.33 21.10 5.57
N ARG A 65 20.55 20.41 4.45
CA ARG A 65 21.04 21.02 3.21
C ARG A 65 20.27 20.52 2.01
N TYR A 66 20.12 21.38 1.02
CA TYR A 66 19.64 20.98 -0.29
C TYR A 66 20.69 20.14 -1.02
N THR A 67 20.27 18.96 -1.50
CA THR A 67 21.16 17.96 -2.11
C THR A 67 21.02 17.86 -3.62
N GLY A 68 20.11 18.62 -4.25
CA GLY A 68 19.97 18.63 -5.70
C GLY A 68 21.11 19.34 -6.43
N TYR A 69 21.38 18.88 -7.66
CA TYR A 69 22.30 19.49 -8.64
C TYR A 69 23.69 19.84 -8.08
N ARG A 70 24.31 18.95 -7.29
CA ARG A 70 25.61 19.21 -6.64
C ARG A 70 26.77 19.42 -7.62
N ASP A 71 26.62 18.96 -8.86
CA ASP A 71 27.54 19.13 -9.98
C ASP A 71 27.48 20.53 -10.63
N ARG A 72 26.49 21.36 -10.28
CA ARG A 72 26.22 22.65 -10.92
C ARG A 72 26.76 23.84 -10.12
N PRO A 73 27.00 24.99 -10.77
CA PRO A 73 27.36 26.24 -10.09
C PRO A 73 26.31 26.64 -9.04
N HIS A 74 26.75 27.33 -7.98
CA HIS A 74 25.90 27.66 -6.85
C HIS A 74 24.66 28.47 -7.23
N GLU A 75 24.80 29.46 -8.11
CA GLU A 75 23.69 30.30 -8.61
C GLU A 75 22.64 29.47 -9.36
N GLU A 76 23.06 28.50 -10.19
CA GLU A 76 22.14 27.60 -10.87
C GLU A 76 21.38 26.73 -9.85
N ARG A 77 22.07 26.25 -8.80
CA ARG A 77 21.43 25.47 -7.73
C ARG A 77 20.40 26.29 -6.96
N GLN A 78 20.66 27.56 -6.70
CA GLN A 78 19.71 28.48 -6.04
C GLN A 78 18.44 28.63 -6.88
N SER A 79 18.59 28.89 -8.18
CA SER A 79 17.46 29.00 -9.10
C SER A 79 16.64 27.70 -9.15
N ARG A 80 17.30 26.54 -9.28
CA ARG A 80 16.66 25.23 -9.29
C ARG A 80 15.93 24.91 -7.98
N PHE A 81 16.53 25.24 -6.84
CA PHE A 81 15.91 25.06 -5.54
C PHE A 81 14.61 25.87 -5.41
N GLN A 82 14.65 27.15 -5.81
CA GLN A 82 13.45 28.00 -5.79
C GLN A 82 12.36 27.50 -6.73
N ILE A 83 12.73 27.00 -7.91
CA ILE A 83 11.80 26.36 -8.85
C ILE A 83 11.19 25.10 -8.21
N GLY A 84 11.99 24.20 -7.65
CA GLY A 84 11.50 22.98 -6.98
C GLY A 84 10.54 23.30 -5.82
N CYS A 85 10.85 24.34 -5.03
CA CYS A 85 9.95 24.85 -4.00
C CYS A 85 8.60 25.35 -4.56
N ARG A 86 8.59 25.96 -5.75
CA ARG A 86 7.35 26.40 -6.43
C ARG A 86 6.61 25.26 -7.12
N GLU A 87 7.32 24.22 -7.54
CA GLU A 87 6.76 23.01 -8.16
C GLU A 87 6.25 22.00 -7.11
N GLY A 88 6.66 22.15 -5.84
CA GLY A 88 6.18 21.31 -4.74
C GLY A 88 7.07 20.11 -4.42
N HIS A 89 8.32 20.08 -4.88
CA HIS A 89 9.23 18.98 -4.60
C HIS A 89 10.66 19.47 -4.38
N VAL A 90 11.32 18.93 -3.34
CA VAL A 90 12.67 19.32 -2.95
C VAL A 90 13.40 18.14 -2.33
N ASP A 91 14.65 17.92 -2.74
CA ASP A 91 15.54 16.95 -2.10
C ASP A 91 16.44 17.62 -1.06
N ILE A 92 16.38 17.13 0.17
CA ILE A 92 17.19 17.61 1.29
C ILE A 92 17.94 16.46 1.95
N ALA A 93 18.95 16.79 2.75
CA ALA A 93 19.54 15.84 3.67
C ALA A 93 19.78 16.45 5.06
N PHE A 94 19.56 15.63 6.09
CA PHE A 94 20.04 15.90 7.43
C PHE A 94 21.56 15.73 7.48
N THR A 95 22.27 16.80 7.81
CA THR A 95 23.75 16.82 7.80
C THR A 95 24.32 15.89 8.88
N ALA A 96 23.69 15.85 10.06
CA ALA A 96 24.15 15.06 11.19
C ALA A 96 24.02 13.54 10.98
N THR A 97 22.96 13.10 10.32
CA THR A 97 22.68 11.66 10.11
C THR A 97 23.01 11.19 8.69
N GLY A 98 23.21 12.11 7.74
CA GLY A 98 23.35 11.78 6.31
C GLY A 98 22.05 11.28 5.66
N THR A 99 20.90 11.44 6.33
CA THR A 99 19.61 10.95 5.83
C THR A 99 19.09 11.87 4.74
N ASN A 100 18.94 11.34 3.51
CA ASN A 100 18.36 12.06 2.37
C ASN A 100 16.85 11.86 2.34
N LEU A 101 16.10 12.93 2.09
CA LEU A 101 14.65 12.94 1.99
C LEU A 101 14.22 13.69 0.74
N GLN A 102 13.32 13.08 -0.02
CA GLN A 102 12.57 13.74 -1.08
C GLN A 102 11.26 14.25 -0.49
N LEU A 103 11.17 15.56 -0.32
CA LEU A 103 9.97 16.23 0.19
C LEU A 103 9.01 16.47 -0.97
N MET A 104 7.74 16.18 -0.73
CA MET A 104 6.65 16.55 -1.63
C MET A 104 5.59 17.32 -0.87
N PHE A 105 5.14 18.42 -1.43
CA PHE A 105 4.17 19.31 -0.81
C PHE A 105 3.37 20.02 -1.89
N THR A 106 2.16 20.44 -1.55
CA THR A 106 1.38 21.27 -2.47
C THR A 106 1.96 22.68 -2.44
N PRO A 107 2.41 23.24 -3.58
CA PRO A 107 2.84 24.63 -3.62
C PRO A 107 1.65 25.51 -3.21
N SER A 108 1.95 26.62 -2.54
CA SER A 108 0.93 27.54 -2.01
C SER A 108 0.07 28.10 -3.15
N MET A 109 -1.02 27.40 -3.47
CA MET A 109 -2.03 27.85 -4.43
C MET A 109 -3.02 28.77 -3.72
N PRO A 110 -3.47 29.87 -4.34
CA PRO A 110 -4.43 30.80 -3.73
C PRO A 110 -5.80 30.18 -3.42
N ILE A 111 -6.09 29.00 -3.96
CA ILE A 111 -7.39 28.32 -3.82
C ILE A 111 -7.12 26.88 -3.34
N PRO A 112 -7.48 26.52 -2.11
CA PRO A 112 -7.47 25.12 -1.69
C PRO A 112 -8.52 24.38 -2.53
N PRO A 113 -8.15 23.33 -3.28
CA PRO A 113 -9.15 22.44 -3.85
C PRO A 113 -9.92 21.83 -2.68
N TYR A 114 -11.24 21.96 -2.68
CA TYR A 114 -12.17 21.50 -1.63
C TYR A 114 -12.09 20.00 -1.28
N HIS A 115 -11.13 19.25 -1.82
CA HIS A 115 -11.03 17.79 -1.72
C HIS A 115 -9.61 17.21 -1.70
N GLN A 116 -8.55 18.02 -1.58
CA GLN A 116 -7.19 17.49 -1.49
C GLN A 116 -6.63 17.67 -0.09
N SER A 117 -6.28 16.54 0.54
CA SER A 117 -5.38 16.53 1.70
C SER A 117 -4.06 17.14 1.24
N THR A 118 -3.78 18.37 1.68
CA THR A 118 -2.56 19.08 1.33
C THR A 118 -1.39 18.25 1.87
N ASN A 119 -0.51 17.77 0.98
CA ASN A 119 0.66 16.98 1.38
C ASN A 119 1.74 17.83 2.06
N GLY A 120 1.47 19.11 2.28
CA GLY A 120 2.40 20.06 2.86
C GLY A 120 2.16 21.49 2.39
N THR A 121 3.03 22.40 2.82
CA THR A 121 2.98 23.82 2.48
C THR A 121 4.39 24.35 2.26
N CYS A 122 4.54 25.33 1.36
CA CYS A 122 5.79 26.03 1.14
C CYS A 122 5.55 27.54 1.15
N ASN A 123 6.18 28.25 2.08
CA ASN A 123 5.95 29.67 2.31
C ASN A 123 7.26 30.47 2.23
N PHE A 124 7.30 31.43 1.30
CA PHE A 124 8.41 32.36 1.08
C PHE A 124 8.23 33.71 1.80
N GLU A 125 7.03 34.04 2.25
CA GLU A 125 6.68 35.35 2.82
C GLU A 125 6.93 35.41 4.33
N LYS A 126 7.01 34.26 4.99
CA LYS A 126 7.16 34.17 6.45
C LYS A 126 8.47 34.78 6.95
N GLU A 127 9.56 34.67 6.20
CA GLU A 127 10.89 35.15 6.58
C GLU A 127 11.67 35.54 5.32
N ARG A 128 12.20 36.77 5.24
CA ARG A 128 12.92 37.23 4.03
C ARG A 128 14.20 36.42 3.83
N GLY A 129 14.43 35.97 2.61
CA GLY A 129 15.61 35.17 2.24
C GLY A 129 15.52 33.70 2.67
N MET A 130 14.42 33.28 3.30
CA MET A 130 14.24 31.91 3.79
C MET A 130 12.92 31.33 3.29
N VAL A 131 12.89 30.03 3.06
CA VAL A 131 11.68 29.29 2.71
C VAL A 131 11.31 28.34 3.85
N HIS A 132 10.06 28.43 4.32
CA HIS A 132 9.51 27.54 5.33
C HIS A 132 8.74 26.43 4.62
N ILE A 133 9.20 25.19 4.79
CA ILE A 133 8.63 24.03 4.12
C ILE A 133 8.03 23.09 5.17
N LEU A 134 6.88 22.53 4.84
CA LEU A 134 6.17 21.50 5.59
C LEU A 134 5.83 20.39 4.59
N SER A 135 6.14 19.14 4.91
CA SER A 135 5.83 18.00 4.03
C SER A 135 5.43 16.79 4.85
N HIS A 136 4.36 16.10 4.44
CA HIS A 136 3.81 14.95 5.13
C HIS A 136 4.04 13.68 4.31
N PHE A 137 4.57 12.63 4.92
CA PHE A 137 4.85 11.36 4.25
C PHE A 137 4.91 10.19 5.23
N ILE A 138 4.99 8.96 4.68
CA ILE A 138 5.14 7.74 5.47
C ILE A 138 6.60 7.30 5.38
N MET A 139 7.31 7.27 6.52
CA MET A 139 8.68 6.78 6.62
C MET A 139 8.68 5.49 7.42
N ASN A 140 9.22 4.41 6.87
CA ASN A 140 9.33 3.11 7.57
C ASN A 140 8.02 2.65 8.24
N GLY A 141 6.87 2.97 7.64
CA GLY A 141 5.53 2.65 8.15
C GLY A 141 5.01 3.60 9.24
N VAL A 142 5.65 4.73 9.48
CA VAL A 142 5.21 5.78 10.42
C VAL A 142 4.82 7.03 9.64
N CYS A 143 3.62 7.55 9.86
CA CYS A 143 3.20 8.85 9.36
C CYS A 143 3.98 9.95 10.08
N VAL A 144 4.77 10.70 9.32
CA VAL A 144 5.60 11.80 9.82
C VAL A 144 5.37 13.05 9.00
N ARG A 145 5.67 14.18 9.62
CA ARG A 145 5.70 15.49 8.99
C ARG A 145 7.06 16.10 9.16
N TRP A 146 7.73 16.38 8.05
CA TRP A 146 8.94 17.18 8.04
C TRP A 146 8.58 18.66 8.09
N LYS A 147 9.31 19.40 8.91
CA LYS A 147 9.18 20.85 9.06
C LYS A 147 10.57 21.46 9.13
N GLY A 148 10.77 22.54 8.40
CA GLY A 148 12.04 23.23 8.43
C GLY A 148 12.03 24.54 7.67
N ARG A 149 13.15 25.26 7.80
CA ARG A 149 13.43 26.50 7.11
C ARG A 149 14.78 26.41 6.43
N ILE A 150 14.87 26.88 5.20
CA ILE A 150 16.08 26.80 4.38
C ILE A 150 16.37 28.18 3.79
N ASP A 151 17.62 28.61 3.88
CA ASP A 151 18.13 29.84 3.29
C ASP A 151 18.18 29.70 1.76
N LEU A 152 17.57 30.65 1.06
CA LEU A 152 17.45 30.63 -0.40
C LEU A 152 18.79 30.81 -1.12
N ASP A 153 19.74 31.49 -0.47
CA ASP A 153 21.05 31.77 -1.04
C ASP A 153 22.01 30.64 -0.66
N LYS A 154 22.13 30.32 0.63
CA LYS A 154 23.12 29.33 1.09
C LYS A 154 22.71 27.88 0.82
N LEU A 155 21.42 27.61 0.64
CA LEU A 155 20.87 26.26 0.44
C LEU A 155 21.12 25.32 1.63
N ASP A 156 21.29 25.91 2.81
CA ASP A 156 21.36 25.26 4.10
C ASP A 156 20.25 25.79 5.02
N GLY A 157 20.02 25.11 6.12
CA GLY A 157 18.95 25.49 7.03
C GLY A 157 18.79 24.49 8.14
N ILE A 158 17.60 24.50 8.74
CA ILE A 158 17.30 23.70 9.91
C ILE A 158 15.96 23.01 9.72
N GLY A 159 15.88 21.73 10.10
CA GLY A 159 14.64 20.97 10.04
C GLY A 159 14.58 19.83 11.05
N CYS A 160 13.38 19.29 11.23
CA CYS A 160 13.10 18.13 12.07
C CYS A 160 11.89 17.35 11.54
N LEU A 161 11.73 16.13 12.06
CA LEU A 161 10.53 15.30 11.89
C LEU A 161 9.63 15.40 13.12
N GLU A 162 8.33 15.56 12.87
CA GLU A 162 7.27 15.48 13.87
C GLU A 162 6.36 14.28 13.54
N PHE A 163 5.78 13.67 14.56
CA PHE A 163 4.78 12.63 14.36
C PHE A 163 3.48 13.24 13.86
N ASP A 164 2.90 12.66 12.80
CA ASP A 164 1.64 13.11 12.23
C ASP A 164 0.47 12.25 12.77
N GLU A 165 -0.05 12.67 13.92
CA GLU A 165 -1.09 11.92 14.64
C GLU A 165 -2.41 11.87 13.84
N GLU A 166 -2.76 12.93 13.12
CA GLU A 166 -3.96 12.99 12.29
C GLU A 166 -3.88 12.02 11.10
N ARG A 167 -2.80 12.06 10.32
CA ARG A 167 -2.64 11.11 9.20
C ARG A 167 -2.44 9.68 9.70
N ALA A 168 -1.77 9.49 10.84
CA ALA A 168 -1.65 8.18 11.46
C ALA A 168 -3.03 7.58 11.80
N MET A 169 -3.95 8.37 12.37
CA MET A 169 -5.33 7.93 12.63
C MET A 169 -6.09 7.60 11.36
N ILE A 170 -5.98 8.45 10.32
CA ILE A 170 -6.67 8.23 9.04
C ILE A 170 -6.18 6.93 8.37
N GLU A 171 -4.87 6.74 8.26
CA GLU A 171 -4.28 5.53 7.66
C GLU A 171 -4.58 4.28 8.51
N ASN A 172 -4.59 4.40 9.85
CA ASN A 172 -4.95 3.28 10.73
C ASN A 172 -6.43 2.88 10.55
N ARG A 173 -7.34 3.85 10.45
CA ARG A 173 -8.76 3.58 10.15
C ARG A 173 -8.91 2.89 8.78
N MET A 174 -8.23 3.41 7.75
CA MET A 174 -8.25 2.78 6.42
C MET A 174 -7.70 1.34 6.45
N LEU A 175 -6.67 1.09 7.24
CA LEU A 175 -6.12 -0.25 7.44
C LEU A 175 -7.11 -1.18 8.14
N GLN A 176 -7.75 -0.72 9.21
CA GLN A 176 -8.77 -1.49 9.93
C GLN A 176 -9.94 -1.86 9.01
N GLU A 177 -10.45 -0.92 8.21
CA GLU A 177 -11.50 -1.18 7.22
C GLU A 177 -11.06 -2.23 6.18
N GLN A 178 -9.80 -2.21 5.75
CA GLN A 178 -9.26 -3.23 4.83
C GLN A 178 -9.16 -4.61 5.48
N ILE A 179 -8.75 -4.67 6.75
CA ILE A 179 -8.69 -5.90 7.53
C ILE A 179 -10.08 -6.48 7.73
N GLU A 180 -11.06 -5.67 8.09
CA GLU A 180 -12.45 -6.10 8.28
C GLU A 180 -13.03 -6.68 6.99
N ARG A 181 -12.92 -5.96 5.87
CA ARG A 181 -13.34 -6.46 4.54
C ARG A 181 -12.61 -7.73 4.11
N TYR A 182 -11.38 -7.92 4.55
CA TYR A 182 -10.63 -9.15 4.30
C TYR A 182 -11.16 -10.30 5.17
N ASN A 183 -11.39 -10.05 6.45
CA ASN A 183 -11.90 -11.04 7.41
C ASN A 183 -13.31 -11.49 7.07
N ASP A 184 -14.19 -10.59 6.65
CA ASP A 184 -15.55 -10.92 6.21
C ASP A 184 -15.53 -11.84 5.00
N ARG A 185 -14.65 -11.55 4.02
CA ARG A 185 -14.45 -12.44 2.87
C ARG A 185 -13.93 -13.80 3.29
N ILE A 186 -12.99 -13.90 4.24
CA ILE A 186 -12.56 -15.20 4.74
C ILE A 186 -13.71 -15.94 5.44
N ARG A 187 -14.49 -15.25 6.29
CA ARG A 187 -15.61 -15.84 7.03
C ARG A 187 -16.66 -16.41 6.09
N GLU A 188 -17.07 -15.66 5.07
CA GLU A 188 -18.03 -16.10 4.05
C GLU A 188 -17.57 -17.39 3.35
N TYR A 189 -16.27 -17.51 3.06
CA TYR A 189 -15.71 -18.71 2.44
C TYR A 189 -15.56 -19.89 3.39
N GLN A 190 -15.35 -19.67 4.69
CA GLN A 190 -15.32 -20.73 5.68
C GLN A 190 -16.72 -21.26 6.02
N ASP A 191 -17.75 -20.40 5.97
CA ASP A 191 -19.11 -20.77 6.31
C ASP A 191 -19.86 -21.47 5.17
N LYS A 192 -19.51 -21.22 3.90
CA LYS A 192 -20.06 -21.93 2.73
C LYS A 192 -20.02 -23.47 2.88
N PRO A 193 -18.87 -24.12 3.13
CA PRO A 193 -18.84 -25.58 3.29
C PRO A 193 -19.57 -26.10 4.54
N ARG A 194 -19.73 -25.28 5.59
CA ARG A 194 -20.51 -25.64 6.79
C ARG A 194 -22.02 -25.59 6.53
N ALA A 195 -22.47 -24.62 5.73
CA ALA A 195 -23.86 -24.51 5.31
C ALA A 195 -24.27 -25.68 4.40
N TYR A 196 -23.45 -26.05 3.41
CA TYR A 196 -23.70 -27.22 2.55
C TYR A 196 -23.80 -28.52 3.36
N ARG A 197 -22.88 -28.76 4.31
CA ARG A 197 -22.89 -29.96 5.15
C ARG A 197 -24.08 -30.04 6.12
N ASN A 198 -24.54 -28.90 6.65
CA ASN A 198 -25.73 -28.87 7.51
C ASN A 198 -27.03 -29.01 6.71
N GLN A 199 -27.06 -28.52 5.46
CA GLN A 199 -28.21 -28.69 4.58
C GLN A 199 -28.37 -30.16 4.14
N GLU A 200 -27.28 -30.85 3.80
CA GLU A 200 -27.30 -32.30 3.52
C GLU A 200 -27.74 -33.12 4.74
N ARG A 201 -27.33 -32.74 5.96
CA ARG A 201 -27.78 -33.37 7.20
C ARG A 201 -29.26 -33.12 7.51
N GLY A 202 -29.78 -31.93 7.21
CA GLY A 202 -31.20 -31.62 7.38
C GLY A 202 -32.10 -32.33 6.38
N VAL A 203 -31.66 -32.49 5.13
CA VAL A 203 -32.40 -33.23 4.08
C VAL A 203 -32.40 -34.73 4.37
N THR A 204 -31.27 -35.30 4.82
CA THR A 204 -31.21 -36.72 5.18
C THR A 204 -32.06 -37.09 6.39
N ASP A 205 -32.14 -36.22 7.40
CA ASP A 205 -32.99 -36.45 8.59
C ASP A 205 -34.49 -36.36 8.27
N SER A 206 -34.88 -35.41 7.42
CA SER A 206 -36.27 -35.26 6.96
C SER A 206 -36.73 -36.40 6.03
N ASP A 207 -35.86 -36.90 5.14
CA ASP A 207 -36.16 -38.08 4.32
C ASP A 207 -36.28 -39.37 5.14
N LEU A 208 -35.50 -39.50 6.22
CA LEU A 208 -35.59 -40.64 7.14
C LEU A 208 -36.90 -40.61 7.96
N ASP A 209 -37.36 -39.43 8.37
CA ASP A 209 -38.63 -39.27 9.08
C ASP A 209 -39.86 -39.49 8.17
N VAL A 210 -39.81 -39.06 6.91
CA VAL A 210 -40.89 -39.33 5.93
C VAL A 210 -40.99 -40.83 5.63
N LYS A 211 -39.86 -41.54 5.46
CA LYS A 211 -39.85 -42.99 5.27
C LYS A 211 -40.33 -43.75 6.50
N ARG A 212 -40.13 -43.23 7.71
CA ARG A 212 -40.61 -43.84 8.95
C ARG A 212 -42.13 -43.71 9.12
N ARG A 213 -42.73 -42.62 8.61
CA ARG A 213 -44.19 -42.41 8.60
C ARG A 213 -44.95 -43.19 7.53
N LEU A 214 -44.28 -43.62 6.46
CA LEU A 214 -44.89 -44.40 5.37
C LEU A 214 -44.81 -45.92 5.57
N ASN A 215 -44.11 -46.38 6.61
CA ASN A 215 -43.93 -47.81 6.94
C ASN A 215 -44.85 -48.29 8.09
N TYR A 216 -45.96 -47.59 8.34
CA TYR A 216 -47.06 -48.03 9.21
C TYR A 216 -48.37 -48.07 8.43
#